data_AF-A0A4Q4CT01-F1
#
_entry.id   AF-A0A4Q4CT01-F1
#
_cell.length_a   1.000
_cell.length_b   1.000
_cell.length_c   1.000
_cell.angle_alpha   90.00
_cell.angle_beta   90.00
_cell.angle_gamma   90.00
#
_symmetry.space_group_name_H-M   'P 1'
#
loop_
_entity.id
_entity.type
_entity.pdbx_description
1 polymer ?
#
loop_
_entity_poly.entity_id
_entity_poly.type
_entity_poly.pdbx_seq_one_letter_code
_entity_poly.pdbx_strand_id
1 'polypeptide(L)' 'MVGLVTGAQQGIGRACAIGLAAAGHDVVVHWLDDRAAAEAVAEAVRAKGRRAALVQGDVGTGAAACAALVEA' A
#
# COMPACT_ATOMS: atom_id res chain seq x y z
N MET A 1 -8.82 -11.47 3.60
CA MET A 1 -7.60 -11.05 4.33
C MET A 1 -7.13 -9.72 3.76
N VAL A 2 -6.47 -8.89 4.57
CA VAL A 2 -5.92 -7.58 4.21
C VAL A 2 -4.39 -7.68 4.21
N GLY A 3 -3.72 -7.10 3.20
CA GLY A 3 -2.27 -6.99 3.15
C GLY A 3 -1.79 -5.54 3.16
N LEU A 4 -0.78 -5.23 3.97
CA LEU A 4 -0.08 -3.94 3.97
C LEU A 4 1.22 -4.06 3.18
N VAL A 5 1.46 -3.14 2.25
CA VAL A 5 2.73 -3.07 1.50
C VAL A 5 3.37 -1.70 1.69
N THR A 6 4.56 -1.67 2.28
CA THR A 6 5.36 -0.45 2.45
C THR A 6 6.14 -0.11 1.18
N GLY A 7 6.27 1.18 0.85
CA GLY A 7 6.95 1.59 -0.39
C GLY A 7 6.18 1.18 -1.64
N ALA A 8 4.86 1.02 -1.52
CA ALA A 8 4.01 0.45 -2.55
C ALA A 8 3.77 1.39 -3.74
N GLN A 9 4.13 2.67 -3.64
CA GLN A 9 3.98 3.63 -4.74
C GLN A 9 4.77 3.22 -5.99
N GLN A 10 5.83 2.40 -5.86
CA GLN A 10 6.69 2.05 -6.99
C GLN A 10 7.38 0.67 -6.94
N GLY A 11 8.05 0.33 -8.04
CA GLY A 11 8.95 -0.82 -8.16
C GLY A 11 8.32 -2.14 -7.72
N ILE A 12 9.05 -2.88 -6.88
CA ILE A 12 8.63 -4.17 -6.33
C ILE A 12 7.40 -4.01 -5.42
N GLY A 13 7.35 -2.97 -4.59
CA GLY A 13 6.21 -2.72 -3.71
C GLY A 13 4.90 -2.61 -4.48
N ARG A 14 4.90 -1.86 -5.59
CA ARG A 14 3.75 -1.78 -6.51
C ARG A 14 3.37 -3.15 -7.07
N ALA A 15 4.34 -3.93 -7.54
CA ALA A 15 4.09 -5.25 -8.09
C ALA A 15 3.49 -6.20 -7.03
N CYS A 16 4.00 -6.16 -5.79
CA CYS A 16 3.46 -6.92 -4.67
C CYS A 16 2.03 -6.51 -4.32
N ALA A 17 1.73 -5.20 -4.25
CA ALA A 17 0.40 -4.70 -3.98
C ALA A 17 -0.63 -5.19 -5.02
N ILE A 18 -0.28 -5.09 -6.31
CA ILE A 18 -1.15 -5.58 -7.39
C ILE A 18 -1.27 -7.11 -7.38
N GLY A 19 -0.18 -7.83 -7.06
CA GLY A 19 -0.19 -9.28 -6.92
C GLY A 19 -1.09 -9.77 -5.78
N LEU A 20 -1.05 -9.11 -4.63
CA LEU A 20 -1.95 -9.39 -3.50
C LEU A 20 -3.42 -9.15 -3.89
N ALA A 21 -3.70 -8.07 -4.61
CA ALA A 21 -5.05 -7.81 -5.10
C ALA A 21 -5.53 -8.88 -6.08
N ALA A 22 -4.65 -9.31 -7.01
CA ALA A 22 -4.94 -10.41 -7.93
C ALA A 22 -5.18 -11.75 -7.21
N ALA A 23 -4.56 -11.97 -6.05
CA ALA A 23 -4.81 -13.12 -5.19
C ALA A 23 -6.08 -13.01 -4.33
N GLY A 24 -6.84 -11.91 -4.46
CA GLY A 24 -8.12 -11.73 -3.77
C GLY A 24 -8.04 -10.97 -2.44
N HIS A 25 -6.93 -10.30 -2.15
CA HIS A 25 -6.74 -9.55 -0.91
C HIS A 25 -7.10 -8.06 -1.07
N ASP A 26 -7.64 -7.46 -0.02
CA ASP A 26 -7.68 -5.99 0.08
C ASP A 26 -6.28 -5.49 0.46
N VAL A 27 -5.91 -4.31 -0.01
CA VAL A 27 -4.53 -3.83 0.08
C VAL A 27 -4.46 -2.44 0.71
N VAL A 28 -3.59 -2.30 1.70
CA VAL A 28 -3.14 -0.99 2.20
C VAL A 28 -1.85 -0.63 1.47
N VAL A 29 -1.89 0.47 0.73
CA VAL A 29 -0.79 1.01 -0.05
C VAL A 29 -0.11 2.07 0.80
N HIS A 30 1.03 1.72 1.39
CA HIS A 30 1.86 2.67 2.12
C HIS A 30 2.86 3.37 1.20
N TRP A 31 2.95 4.69 1.29
CA TRP A 31 3.71 5.56 0.39
C TRP A 31 4.39 6.71 1.14
N LEU A 32 5.43 7.30 0.55
CA LEU A 32 6.26 8.31 1.22
C LEU A 32 5.91 9.72 0.78
N ASP A 33 6.14 10.02 -0.51
CA ASP A 33 6.18 11.38 -1.05
C ASP A 33 5.50 11.54 -2.42
N ASP A 34 5.13 10.45 -3.09
CA ASP A 34 4.44 10.48 -4.40
C ASP A 34 3.00 9.97 -4.30
N ARG A 35 2.09 10.89 -3.97
CA ARG A 35 0.66 10.60 -3.86
C ARG A 35 0.06 10.10 -5.17
N ALA A 36 0.47 10.67 -6.30
CA ALA A 36 -0.08 10.32 -7.60
C ALA A 36 0.28 8.88 -7.97
N ALA A 37 1.53 8.47 -7.71
CA ALA A 37 1.95 7.09 -7.88
C ALA A 37 1.19 6.15 -6.93
N ALA A 38 0.98 6.53 -5.67
CA ALA A 38 0.19 5.74 -4.72
C ALA A 38 -1.28 5.57 -5.17
N GLU A 39 -1.92 6.65 -5.63
CA GLU A 39 -3.28 6.61 -6.17
C GLU A 39 -3.38 5.71 -7.41
N ALA A 40 -2.40 5.76 -8.32
CA ALA A 40 -2.36 4.85 -9.47
C ALA A 40 -2.29 3.36 -9.06
N VAL A 41 -1.57 3.03 -7.99
CA VAL A 41 -1.56 1.66 -7.44
C VAL A 41 -2.92 1.32 -6.81
N ALA A 42 -3.53 2.23 -6.06
CA ALA A 42 -4.85 2.01 -5.48
C ALA A 42 -5.92 1.77 -6.54
N GLU A 43 -5.89 2.50 -7.66
CA GLU A 43 -6.77 2.27 -8.80
C GLU A 43 -6.52 0.90 -9.44
N ALA A 44 -5.26 0.48 -9.59
CA ALA A 44 -4.94 -0.85 -10.09
C ALA A 44 -5.46 -1.97 -9.17
N VAL A 45 -5.41 -1.78 -7.84
CA VAL A 45 -6.01 -2.69 -6.86
C VAL A 45 -7.54 -2.72 -6.98
N ARG A 46 -8.19 -1.55 -7.08
CA ARG A 46 -9.65 -1.43 -7.25
C ARG A 46 -10.14 -2.06 -8.54
N ALA A 47 -9.38 -1.93 -9.63
CA ALA A 47 -9.65 -2.58 -10.91
C ALA A 47 -9.61 -4.13 -10.83
N LYS A 48 -9.02 -4.71 -9.78
CA LYS A 48 -9.10 -6.16 -9.47
C LYS A 48 -10.28 -6.54 -8.58
N GLY A 49 -11.20 -5.61 -8.33
CA GLY A 49 -12.38 -5.83 -7.48
C GLY A 49 -12.06 -5.88 -5.98
N ARG A 50 -10.90 -5.33 -5.58
CA ARG A 50 -10.44 -5.30 -4.19
C ARG A 50 -10.47 -3.90 -3.61
N ARG A 51 -10.51 -3.79 -2.27
CA ARG A 51 -10.43 -2.48 -1.61
C ARG A 51 -8.99 -2.01 -1.51
N ALA A 52 -8.79 -0.70 -1.65
CA ALA A 52 -7.49 -0.06 -1.50
C ALA A 52 -7.58 1.11 -0.52
N ALA A 53 -6.76 1.08 0.53
CA ALA A 53 -6.53 2.20 1.44
C ALA A 53 -5.13 2.79 1.18
N LEU A 54 -4.99 4.10 1.35
CA LEU A 54 -3.73 4.82 1.18
C LEU A 54 -3.26 5.31 2.53
N VAL A 55 -2.00 5.03 2.89
CA VAL A 55 -1.40 5.51 4.13
C VAL A 55 -0.05 6.14 3.81
N GLN A 56 0.10 7.42 4.12
CA GLN A 56 1.38 8.11 3.96
C GLN A 56 2.23 7.93 5.22
N GLY A 57 3.51 7.66 5.07
CA GLY A 57 4.43 7.58 6.21
C GLY A 57 5.90 7.42 5.83
N ASP A 58 6.77 7.80 6.75
CA ASP A 58 8.20 7.53 6.66
C ASP A 58 8.61 6.49 7.71
N VAL A 59 8.81 5.26 7.24
CA VAL A 59 9.26 4.12 8.07
C VAL A 59 10.71 4.28 8.57
N GLY A 60 11.48 5.22 8.01
CA GLY A 60 12.82 5.57 8.46
C GLY A 60 12.87 6.35 9.78
N THR A 61 11.73 6.89 10.24
CA THR A 61 11.63 7.71 11.46
C THR A 61 11.57 6.91 12.76
N GLY A 62 11.65 5.57 12.68
CA GLY A 62 11.79 4.67 13.82
C GLY A 62 10.56 3.81 14.11
N ALA A 63 10.64 3.00 15.17
CA ALA A 63 9.66 1.95 15.46
C ALA A 63 8.22 2.45 15.65
N ALA A 64 8.05 3.65 16.21
CA ALA A 64 6.73 4.24 16.44
C ALA A 64 5.97 4.51 15.12
N ALA A 65 6.67 4.97 14.08
CA ALA A 65 6.06 5.20 12.78
C ALA A 65 5.60 3.89 12.12
N CYS A 66 6.40 2.83 12.25
CA CYS A 66 6.02 1.50 11.76
C CYS A 66 4.80 0.93 12.48
N ALA A 67 4.71 1.11 13.81
CA ALA A 67 3.58 0.62 14.61
C ALA A 67 2.25 1.28 14.18
N ALA A 68 2.27 2.60 13.95
CA ALA A 68 1.10 3.36 13.53
C ALA A 68 0.51 2.89 12.18
N LEU A 69 1.27 2.22 11.32
CA LEU A 69 0.79 1.70 10.03
C LEU A 69 -0.08 0.46 10.16
N VAL A 70 0.08 -0.32 11.23
CA VAL A 70 -0.60 -1.63 11.42
C VAL A 70 -1.76 -1.53 12.41
N GLU A 71 -1.74 -0.53 13.29
CA GLU A 71 -2.81 -0.26 14.27
C GLU A 71 -3.98 0.56 13.68
N ALA A 72 -3.88 0.99 12.42
CA ALA A 72 -4.90 1.74 11.68
C ALA A 72 -5.90 0.84 10.95
#